data_AF-A0A9E7K2T3-F1
#
_entry.id   AF-A0A9E7K2T3-F1
#
_cell.length_a   1.000
_cell.length_b   1.000
_cell.length_c   1.000
_cell.angle_alpha   90.00
_cell.angle_beta   90.00
_cell.angle_gamma   90.00
#
_symmetry.space_group_name_H-M   'P 1'
#
loop_
_entity.id
_entity.type
_entity.pdbx_description
1 polymer ?
#
loop_
_entity_poly.entity_id
_entity_poly.type
_entity_poly.pdbx_seq_one_letter_code
_entity_poly.pdbx_strand_id
1 'polypeptide(L)'
;MIQSLEFYQGGGCIMFQVLLSHPDAILEDFETLECIAWEALLVDECQNSRVSKHLKLLKRLSSSFRLLLLSGHLKDNIAEYLNLLSFLDLGTDGNLGCIMKSDSVGVIGTLALLKERLSQNLAYDRKRDSSKFLEYWVPVQLSNVQLEQYCATLISNAIPLCSCSKIDLVGALGNILISTRKCCDHPYLVDESLQSSLTRGLPVTEYLDIGVNASGKLLVLDKILQMIQNQGLRVLILFQVCDIYSFRFAYSAFCSSFRSQGLQADIIG
;
A
#
# COMPACT_ATOMS: atom_id res chain seq x y z
N MET A 1 -7.64 -1.02 -31.67
CA MET A 1 -8.91 -0.28 -31.86
C MET A 1 -8.78 1.20 -31.50
N ILE A 2 -8.05 1.56 -30.43
CA ILE A 2 -7.72 2.96 -30.10
C ILE A 2 -6.77 3.60 -31.15
N GLN A 3 -5.74 2.87 -31.58
CA GLN A 3 -4.74 3.35 -32.55
C GLN A 3 -5.34 3.89 -33.87
N SER A 4 -6.39 3.25 -34.39
CA SER A 4 -7.02 3.64 -35.66
C SER A 4 -8.01 4.81 -35.56
N LEU A 5 -8.45 5.15 -34.34
CA LEU A 5 -9.48 6.18 -34.11
C LEU A 5 -8.91 7.45 -33.45
N GLU A 6 -7.84 7.32 -32.66
CA GLU A 6 -7.31 8.41 -31.82
C GLU A 6 -5.86 8.79 -32.13
N PHE A 7 -5.05 7.88 -32.69
CA PHE A 7 -3.62 8.15 -32.88
C PHE A 7 -3.30 8.79 -34.22
N TYR A 8 -4.07 8.56 -35.28
CA TYR A 8 -3.71 9.05 -36.60
C TYR A 8 -4.92 9.58 -37.36
N GLN A 9 -4.87 10.84 -37.80
CA GLN A 9 -5.75 11.31 -38.86
C GLN A 9 -5.36 10.60 -40.18
N GLY A 10 -6.22 10.57 -41.19
CA GLY A 10 -5.97 9.93 -42.50
C GLY A 10 -4.71 10.41 -43.27
N GLY A 11 -3.89 11.29 -42.70
CA GLY A 11 -2.56 11.70 -43.17
C GLY A 11 -1.38 11.34 -42.24
N GLY A 12 -1.58 10.50 -41.20
CA GLY A 12 -0.48 10.05 -40.31
C GLY A 12 -0.09 11.05 -39.21
N CYS A 13 -0.92 12.06 -38.93
CA CYS A 13 -0.69 13.04 -37.86
C CYS A 13 -1.33 12.61 -36.54
N ILE A 14 -0.61 12.80 -35.43
CA ILE A 14 -1.08 12.49 -34.08
C ILE A 14 -2.23 13.41 -33.68
N MET A 15 -3.37 12.85 -33.23
CA MET A 15 -4.57 13.65 -32.92
C MET A 15 -4.68 14.10 -31.46
N PHE A 16 -3.78 13.65 -30.57
CA PHE A 16 -3.77 14.04 -29.16
C PHE A 16 -2.47 14.76 -28.79
N GLN A 17 -2.54 15.58 -27.75
CA GLN A 17 -1.39 16.28 -27.16
C GLN A 17 -0.91 15.64 -25.85
N VAL A 18 -1.80 14.95 -25.13
CA VAL A 18 -1.51 14.34 -23.83
C VAL A 18 -2.04 12.91 -23.81
N LEU A 19 -1.18 11.98 -23.39
CA LEU A 19 -1.54 10.59 -23.14
C LEU A 19 -1.40 10.30 -21.64
N LEU A 20 -2.51 9.92 -21.01
CA LEU A 20 -2.51 9.38 -19.64
C LEU A 20 -2.66 7.87 -19.74
N SER A 21 -1.69 7.14 -19.19
CA SER A 21 -1.68 5.69 -19.27
C SER A 21 -1.18 5.05 -17.98
N HIS A 22 -1.74 3.88 -17.67
CA HIS A 22 -1.24 3.02 -16.61
C HIS A 22 0.11 2.42 -17.03
N PRO A 23 1.08 2.20 -16.11
CA PRO A 23 2.39 1.63 -16.44
C PRO A 23 2.34 0.29 -17.17
N ASP A 24 1.33 -0.54 -16.88
CA ASP A 24 1.20 -1.86 -17.51
C ASP A 24 0.78 -1.74 -18.99
N ALA A 25 -0.12 -0.82 -19.32
CA ALA A 25 -0.52 -0.58 -20.72
C ALA A 25 0.64 0.01 -21.55
N ILE A 26 1.52 0.79 -20.94
CA ILE A 26 2.72 1.31 -21.61
C ILE A 26 3.68 0.17 -21.99
N LEU A 27 3.74 -0.90 -21.20
CA LEU A 27 4.59 -2.06 -21.51
C LEU A 27 4.03 -2.87 -22.67
N GLU A 28 2.72 -3.08 -22.68
CA GLU A 28 2.05 -3.87 -23.73
C GLU A 28 2.20 -3.20 -25.10
N ASP A 29 2.05 -1.86 -25.15
CA ASP A 29 2.06 -1.09 -26.40
C ASP A 29 3.38 -0.31 -26.64
N PHE A 30 4.49 -0.72 -26.01
CA PHE A 30 5.74 0.04 -25.97
C PHE A 30 6.29 0.39 -27.37
N GLU A 31 6.28 -0.56 -28.31
CA GLU A 31 6.80 -0.37 -29.68
C GLU A 31 6.06 0.75 -30.42
N THR A 32 4.75 0.85 -30.20
CA THR A 32 3.92 1.91 -30.77
C THR A 32 4.24 3.27 -30.18
N LEU A 33 4.49 3.33 -28.86
CA LEU A 33 4.81 4.55 -28.14
C LEU A 33 6.23 5.04 -28.44
N GLU A 34 7.16 4.14 -28.77
CA GLU A 34 8.53 4.48 -29.16
C GLU A 34 8.58 5.18 -30.52
N CYS A 35 7.62 4.90 -31.40
CA CYS A 35 7.49 5.56 -32.71
C CYS A 35 6.99 7.01 -32.62
N ILE A 36 6.51 7.44 -31.45
CA ILE A 36 6.01 8.80 -31.21
C ILE A 36 7.16 9.66 -30.69
N ALA A 37 7.34 10.84 -31.28
CA ALA A 37 8.26 11.84 -30.77
C ALA A 37 7.62 12.57 -29.59
N TRP A 38 8.04 12.27 -28.36
CA TRP A 38 7.52 12.94 -27.17
C TRP A 38 8.34 14.19 -26.86
N GLU A 39 7.68 15.27 -26.46
CA GLU A 39 8.37 16.46 -25.98
C GLU A 39 8.68 16.35 -24.48
N ALA A 40 7.71 15.86 -23.70
CA ALA A 40 7.79 15.75 -22.26
C ALA A 40 7.33 14.37 -21.78
N LEU A 41 8.03 13.82 -20.77
CA LEU A 41 7.63 12.60 -20.09
C LEU A 41 7.48 12.86 -18.59
N LEU A 42 6.26 12.63 -18.08
CA LEU A 42 5.91 12.80 -16.68
C LEU A 42 5.62 11.42 -16.09
N VAL A 43 6.36 11.04 -15.05
CA VAL A 43 6.11 9.79 -14.32
C VAL A 43 5.61 10.14 -12.94
N ASP A 44 4.43 9.63 -12.59
CA ASP A 44 3.87 9.74 -11.26
C ASP A 44 4.24 8.54 -10.38
N GLU A 45 4.31 8.74 -9.07
CA GLU A 45 4.57 7.69 -8.08
C GLU A 45 5.81 6.83 -8.39
N CYS A 46 6.91 7.47 -8.80
CA CYS A 46 8.10 6.78 -9.34
C CYS A 46 8.77 5.82 -8.35
N GLN A 47 8.54 6.01 -7.05
CA GLN A 47 9.00 5.15 -5.97
C GLN A 47 8.27 3.79 -5.91
N ASN A 48 7.16 3.65 -6.65
CA ASN A 48 6.47 2.37 -6.78
C ASN A 48 7.40 1.37 -7.51
N SER A 49 7.61 0.20 -6.89
CA SER A 49 8.52 -0.82 -7.41
C SER A 49 8.09 -1.39 -8.78
N ARG A 50 6.83 -1.23 -9.18
CA ARG A 50 6.36 -1.59 -10.52
C ARG A 50 6.83 -0.56 -11.55
N VAL A 51 6.62 0.72 -11.26
CA VAL A 51 7.00 1.84 -12.13
C VAL A 51 8.52 1.96 -12.25
N SER A 52 9.25 1.83 -11.13
CA SER A 52 10.71 2.00 -11.11
C SER A 52 11.46 1.00 -11.99
N LYS A 53 10.92 -0.21 -12.16
CA LYS A 53 11.45 -1.23 -13.09
C LYS A 53 11.30 -0.80 -14.55
N HIS A 54 10.23 -0.08 -14.88
CA HIS A 54 9.91 0.33 -16.24
C HIS A 54 10.64 1.61 -16.65
N LEU A 55 11.22 2.37 -15.71
CA LEU A 55 12.00 3.58 -16.01
C LEU A 55 13.11 3.34 -17.04
N LYS A 56 13.76 2.17 -17.02
CA LYS A 56 14.79 1.81 -18.00
C LYS A 56 14.24 1.69 -19.42
N LEU A 57 13.01 1.20 -19.56
CA LEU A 57 12.31 1.11 -20.84
C LEU A 57 11.82 2.48 -21.27
N LEU A 58 11.19 3.24 -20.36
CA LEU A 58 10.73 4.61 -20.62
C LEU A 58 11.86 5.55 -21.06
N LYS A 59 13.10 5.30 -20.63
CA LYS A 59 14.28 6.05 -21.08
C LYS A 59 14.53 5.94 -22.59
N ARG A 60 14.09 4.87 -23.26
CA ARG A 60 14.23 4.70 -24.71
C ARG A 60 13.27 5.62 -25.48
N LEU A 61 12.20 6.09 -24.85
CA LEU A 61 11.31 7.06 -25.47
C LEU A 61 12.06 8.38 -25.68
N SER A 62 11.98 8.90 -26.90
CA SER A 62 12.56 10.20 -27.23
C SER A 62 11.80 11.29 -26.48
N SER A 63 12.48 12.05 -25.62
CA SER A 63 11.88 13.11 -24.80
C SER A 63 12.88 14.24 -24.55
N SER A 64 12.44 15.49 -24.70
CA SER A 64 13.26 16.68 -24.41
C SER A 64 13.23 17.08 -22.93
N PHE A 65 12.11 16.82 -22.25
CA PHE A 65 11.88 17.16 -20.86
C PHE A 65 11.40 15.93 -20.08
N ARG A 66 11.91 15.75 -18.86
CA ARG A 66 11.55 14.64 -17.98
C ARG A 66 11.24 15.15 -16.58
N LEU A 67 10.10 14.73 -16.03
CA LEU A 67 9.68 15.07 -14.68
C LEU A 67 9.27 13.80 -13.93
N LEU A 68 9.81 13.65 -12.73
CA LEU A 68 9.46 12.58 -11.80
C LEU A 68 8.69 13.19 -10.62
N LEU A 69 7.48 12.70 -10.39
CA LEU A 69 6.70 13.04 -9.21
C LEU A 69 6.89 11.95 -8.15
N LEU A 70 7.17 12.40 -6.93
CA LEU A 70 7.41 11.56 -5.76
C LEU A 70 6.44 12.03 -4.67
N SER A 71 5.54 11.15 -4.23
CA SER A 71 4.55 11.49 -3.19
C SER A 71 5.00 11.13 -1.77
N GLY A 72 6.09 10.38 -1.64
CA GLY A 72 6.60 9.89 -0.35
C GLY A 72 8.12 9.78 -0.31
N HIS A 73 8.62 9.27 0.81
CA HIS A 73 10.05 9.03 0.97
C HIS A 73 10.50 7.86 0.08
N LEU A 74 11.56 8.10 -0.68
CA LEU A 74 12.29 7.04 -1.37
C LEU A 74 12.83 6.04 -0.34
N LYS A 75 12.71 4.75 -0.62
CA LYS A 75 13.36 3.72 0.20
C LYS A 75 14.87 3.94 0.12
N ASP A 76 15.58 3.68 1.22
CA ASP A 76 17.04 3.77 1.28
C ASP A 76 17.71 2.61 0.53
N ASN A 77 17.45 2.54 -0.77
CA ASN A 77 17.91 1.52 -1.69
C ASN A 77 18.73 2.16 -2.81
N ILE A 78 20.05 1.97 -2.78
CA ILE A 78 20.99 2.54 -3.75
C ILE A 78 20.56 2.27 -5.21
N ALA A 79 20.02 1.07 -5.50
CA ALA A 79 19.59 0.73 -6.85
C ALA A 79 18.43 1.61 -7.36
N GLU A 80 17.51 2.00 -6.47
CA GLU A 80 16.39 2.89 -6.82
C GLU A 80 16.90 4.31 -7.14
N TYR A 81 17.78 4.86 -6.30
CA TYR A 81 18.40 6.16 -6.55
C TYR A 81 19.16 6.20 -7.88
N LEU A 82 19.91 5.14 -8.19
CA LEU A 82 20.64 5.03 -9.46
C LEU A 82 19.70 4.93 -10.66
N ASN A 83 18.58 4.20 -10.54
CA ASN A 83 17.59 4.12 -11.62
C ASN A 83 16.95 5.49 -11.90
N LEU A 84 16.61 6.26 -10.86
CA LEU A 84 16.03 7.61 -11.00
C LEU A 84 17.03 8.58 -11.63
N LEU A 85 18.28 8.60 -11.14
CA LEU A 85 19.34 9.45 -11.68
C LEU A 85 19.69 9.08 -13.13
N SER A 86 19.71 7.78 -13.44
CA SER A 86 19.89 7.29 -14.81
C SER A 86 18.77 7.75 -15.73
N PHE A 87 17.52 7.75 -15.25
CA PHE A 87 16.37 8.20 -16.05
C PHE A 87 16.40 9.70 -16.33
N LEU A 88 16.86 10.52 -15.38
CA LEU A 88 17.03 11.97 -15.58
C LEU A 88 18.28 12.34 -16.38
N ASP A 89 19.03 11.36 -16.89
CA ASP A 89 20.33 11.55 -17.56
C ASP A 89 21.36 12.31 -16.71
N LEU A 90 21.20 12.27 -15.38
CA LEU A 90 22.14 12.86 -14.41
C LEU A 90 23.34 11.96 -14.10
N GLY A 91 23.46 10.84 -14.84
CA GLY A 91 24.47 9.79 -14.65
C GLY A 91 25.53 9.69 -15.75
N THR A 92 25.50 10.56 -16.77
CA THR A 92 26.44 10.56 -17.91
C THR A 92 27.72 11.36 -17.69
N ASP A 93 27.82 12.14 -16.60
CA ASP A 93 29.13 12.57 -16.14
C ASP A 93 29.84 11.35 -15.57
N GLY A 94 31.02 11.01 -16.10
CA GLY A 94 31.84 9.82 -15.77
C GLY A 94 32.16 9.56 -14.28
N ASN A 95 31.58 10.35 -13.38
CA ASN A 95 31.59 10.21 -11.93
C ASN A 95 30.76 9.03 -11.39
N LEU A 96 29.66 8.60 -12.03
CA LEU A 96 28.84 7.49 -11.48
C LEU A 96 29.59 6.14 -11.53
N GLY A 97 30.40 5.94 -12.58
CA GLY A 97 31.31 4.81 -12.70
C GLY A 97 32.51 4.88 -11.75
N CYS A 98 32.88 6.07 -11.25
CA CYS A 98 33.92 6.24 -10.23
C CYS A 98 33.39 5.99 -8.81
N ILE A 99 32.13 6.33 -8.50
CA ILE A 99 31.52 6.11 -7.19
C ILE A 99 31.39 4.61 -6.86
N MET A 100 31.11 3.77 -7.87
CA MET A 100 31.09 2.30 -7.71
C MET A 100 32.48 1.67 -7.59
N LYS A 101 33.55 2.38 -7.99
CA LYS A 101 34.93 1.88 -7.99
C LYS A 101 35.74 2.33 -6.77
N SER A 102 35.23 3.26 -5.97
CA SER A 102 35.85 3.65 -4.71
C SER A 102 35.33 2.78 -3.57
N ASP A 103 35.99 1.65 -3.33
CA ASP A 103 35.81 0.79 -2.14
C ASP A 103 36.08 1.51 -0.80
N SER A 104 36.41 2.81 -0.82
CA SER A 104 36.74 3.61 0.36
C SER A 104 35.55 4.28 1.04
N VAL A 105 34.41 4.40 0.35
CA VAL A 105 33.19 5.05 0.90
C VAL A 105 32.14 3.96 1.12
N GLY A 106 31.95 3.56 2.37
CA GLY A 106 30.94 2.55 2.71
C GLY A 106 29.53 2.91 2.21
N VAL A 107 28.64 1.93 2.16
CA VAL A 107 27.25 1.99 1.64
C VAL A 107 26.49 3.28 2.04
N ILE A 108 26.68 3.74 3.28
CA ILE A 108 26.05 4.94 3.84
C ILE A 108 26.52 6.22 3.15
N GLY A 109 27.83 6.35 2.87
CA GLY A 109 28.39 7.53 2.22
C GLY A 109 27.96 7.64 0.75
N THR A 110 27.90 6.50 0.04
CA THR A 110 27.37 6.45 -1.33
C THR A 110 25.92 6.90 -1.38
N LEU A 111 25.10 6.45 -0.42
CA LEU A 111 23.69 6.83 -0.35
C LEU A 111 23.50 8.33 -0.05
N ALA A 112 24.33 8.91 0.82
CA ALA A 112 24.31 10.34 1.10
C ALA A 112 24.62 11.17 -0.15
N LEU A 113 25.63 10.77 -0.94
CA LEU A 113 25.99 11.45 -2.19
C LEU A 113 24.87 11.37 -3.24
N LEU A 114 24.19 10.22 -3.35
CA LEU A 114 23.07 10.06 -4.29
C LEU A 114 21.87 10.93 -3.88
N LYS A 115 21.58 11.01 -2.58
CA LYS A 115 20.55 11.92 -2.03
C LYS A 115 20.87 13.38 -2.34
N GLU A 116 22.13 13.78 -2.14
CA GLU A 116 22.58 15.13 -2.44
C GLU A 116 22.38 15.48 -3.92
N ARG A 117 22.78 14.59 -4.83
CA ARG A 117 22.59 14.79 -6.28
C ARG A 117 21.13 14.88 -6.71
N LEU A 118 20.25 14.06 -6.13
CA LEU A 118 18.82 14.18 -6.40
C LEU A 118 18.27 15.50 -5.86
N SER A 119 18.73 15.94 -4.67
CA SER A 119 18.28 17.19 -4.07
C SER A 119 18.66 18.43 -4.90
N GLN A 120 19.78 18.39 -5.61
CA GLN A 120 20.20 19.47 -6.52
C GLN A 120 19.25 19.64 -7.74
N ASN A 121 18.55 18.58 -8.12
CA ASN A 121 17.61 18.56 -9.26
C ASN A 121 16.15 18.60 -8.81
N LEU A 122 15.91 18.89 -7.54
CA LEU A 122 14.60 18.89 -6.94
C LEU A 122 13.95 20.26 -7.20
N ALA A 123 13.03 20.30 -8.17
CA ALA A 123 12.36 21.53 -8.60
C ALA A 123 11.37 22.07 -7.55
N TYR A 124 10.71 21.18 -6.81
CA TYR A 124 9.78 21.54 -5.75
C TYR A 124 9.88 20.56 -4.59
N ASP A 125 10.29 21.06 -3.42
CA ASP A 125 10.22 20.30 -2.17
C ASP A 125 9.00 20.77 -1.39
N ARG A 126 8.18 19.80 -0.97
CA ARG A 126 7.10 20.11 -0.05
C ARG A 126 7.77 20.44 1.29
N LYS A 127 7.87 21.73 1.61
CA LYS A 127 8.26 22.18 2.95
C LYS A 127 7.43 21.39 3.96
N ARG A 128 8.08 20.82 4.98
CA ARG A 128 7.44 20.06 6.08
C ARG A 128 6.51 20.92 6.95
N ASP A 129 6.08 22.07 6.46
CA ASP A 129 5.05 22.92 7.05
C ASP A 129 3.70 22.43 6.55
N SER A 130 3.25 21.27 7.03
CA SER A 130 1.87 20.86 6.78
C SER A 130 1.35 20.09 7.97
N SER A 131 0.35 20.69 8.65
CA SER A 131 -0.50 20.13 9.69
C SER A 131 0.07 18.87 10.35
N LYS A 132 0.67 19.01 11.54
CA LYS A 132 1.05 17.85 12.35
C LYS A 132 -0.22 17.06 12.63
N PHE A 133 -0.50 16.05 11.81
CA PHE A 133 -1.50 15.06 12.11
C PHE A 133 -1.02 14.42 13.41
N LEU A 134 -1.86 14.51 14.44
CA LEU A 134 -1.57 13.88 15.71
C LEU A 134 -1.85 12.40 15.54
N GLU A 135 -0.79 11.60 15.62
CA GLU A 135 -0.87 10.15 15.58
C GLU A 135 -0.97 9.62 17.01
N TYR A 136 -1.95 8.74 17.24
CA TYR A 136 -2.19 8.13 18.53
C TYR A 136 -2.18 6.61 18.41
N TRP A 137 -1.36 5.96 19.23
CA TRP A 137 -1.41 4.52 19.42
C TRP A 137 -2.52 4.19 20.41
N VAL A 138 -3.54 3.48 19.96
CA VAL A 138 -4.66 3.07 20.80
C VAL A 138 -4.46 1.60 21.20
N PRO A 139 -3.98 1.32 22.43
CA PRO A 139 -3.89 -0.05 22.91
C PRO A 139 -5.31 -0.60 23.12
N VAL A 140 -5.54 -1.81 22.62
CA VAL A 140 -6.85 -2.47 22.67
C VAL A 140 -6.70 -3.83 23.34
N GLN A 141 -7.58 -4.12 24.30
CA GLN A 141 -7.66 -5.44 24.92
C GLN A 141 -8.42 -6.42 24.01
N LEU A 142 -7.98 -7.67 23.96
CA LEU A 142 -8.71 -8.73 23.28
C LEU A 142 -10.05 -9.00 23.99
N SER A 143 -11.09 -9.30 23.22
CA SER A 143 -12.36 -9.79 23.77
C SER A 143 -12.20 -11.19 24.37
N ASN A 144 -13.17 -11.65 25.15
CA ASN A 144 -13.16 -13.01 25.70
C ASN A 144 -13.07 -14.09 24.60
N VAL A 145 -13.85 -13.93 23.52
CA VAL A 145 -13.84 -14.85 22.38
C VAL A 145 -12.46 -14.85 21.70
N GLN A 146 -11.84 -13.68 21.52
CA GLN A 146 -10.49 -13.58 20.98
C GLN A 146 -9.46 -14.23 21.90
N LEU A 147 -9.53 -14.02 23.22
CA LEU A 147 -8.61 -14.60 24.19
C LEU A 147 -8.69 -16.14 24.19
N GLU A 148 -9.90 -16.69 24.21
CA GLU A 148 -10.13 -18.14 24.16
C GLU A 148 -9.53 -18.74 22.89
N GLN A 149 -9.84 -18.16 21.72
CA GLN A 149 -9.35 -18.66 20.44
C GLN A 149 -7.83 -18.46 20.26
N TYR A 150 -7.29 -17.34 20.74
CA TYR A 150 -5.86 -17.06 20.73
C TYR A 150 -5.09 -18.07 21.58
N CYS A 151 -5.53 -18.29 22.82
CA CYS A 151 -4.94 -19.28 23.72
C CYS A 151 -5.06 -20.70 23.16
N ALA A 152 -6.23 -21.08 22.64
CA ALA A 152 -6.44 -22.39 22.01
C ALA A 152 -5.47 -22.61 20.84
N THR A 153 -5.30 -21.61 19.98
CA THR A 153 -4.38 -21.67 18.84
C THR A 153 -2.93 -21.89 19.30
N LEU A 154 -2.49 -21.19 20.35
CA LEU A 154 -1.13 -21.36 20.89
C LEU A 154 -0.92 -22.72 21.54
N ILE A 155 -1.91 -23.20 22.32
CA ILE A 155 -1.82 -24.49 23.02
C ILE A 155 -1.80 -25.64 22.02
N SER A 156 -2.68 -25.64 21.02
CA SER A 156 -2.72 -26.67 19.97
C SER A 156 -1.44 -26.71 19.13
N ASN A 157 -0.69 -25.60 19.11
CA ASN A 157 0.59 -25.48 18.39
C ASN A 157 1.80 -25.39 19.33
N ALA A 158 1.69 -25.86 20.57
CA ALA A 158 2.79 -25.79 21.54
C ALA A 158 4.06 -26.52 21.06
N ILE A 159 3.90 -27.68 20.40
CA ILE A 159 5.03 -28.48 19.89
C ILE A 159 5.86 -27.72 18.85
N PRO A 160 5.27 -27.19 17.76
CA PRO A 160 6.04 -26.39 16.79
C PRO A 160 6.59 -25.11 17.40
N LEU A 161 5.88 -24.44 18.32
CA LEU A 161 6.35 -23.23 19.01
C LEU A 161 7.57 -23.48 19.92
N CYS A 162 7.62 -24.63 20.57
CA CYS A 162 8.73 -25.02 21.46
C CYS A 162 9.88 -25.72 20.73
N SER A 163 9.81 -25.86 19.40
CA SER A 163 10.85 -26.51 18.63
C SER A 163 12.07 -25.60 18.45
N CYS A 164 13.26 -26.05 18.85
CA CYS A 164 14.52 -25.31 18.67
C CYS A 164 15.08 -25.35 17.22
N SER A 165 14.29 -25.84 16.27
CA SER A 165 14.69 -25.92 14.87
C SER A 165 14.68 -24.52 14.25
N LYS A 166 15.81 -24.10 13.65
CA LYS A 166 15.88 -22.86 12.85
C LYS A 166 15.13 -22.94 11.51
N ILE A 167 14.63 -24.12 11.14
CA ILE A 167 14.04 -24.39 9.82
C ILE A 167 12.56 -24.72 10.01
N ASP A 168 11.68 -23.81 9.58
CA ASP A 168 10.24 -24.04 9.47
C ASP A 168 9.93 -24.81 8.18
N LEU A 169 10.19 -26.12 8.19
CA LEU A 169 10.09 -27.00 7.01
C LEU A 169 8.67 -27.08 6.42
N VAL A 170 7.63 -26.71 7.20
CA VAL A 170 6.21 -26.87 6.82
C VAL A 170 5.46 -25.53 6.80
N GLY A 171 6.13 -24.42 7.13
CA GLY A 171 5.46 -23.11 7.26
C GLY A 171 4.52 -23.04 8.47
N ALA A 172 4.71 -23.92 9.47
CA ALA A 172 3.84 -24.04 10.62
C ALA A 172 3.86 -22.76 11.48
N LEU A 173 5.04 -22.17 11.69
CA LEU A 173 5.17 -20.92 12.44
C LEU A 173 4.56 -19.75 11.66
N GLY A 174 4.73 -19.74 10.33
CA GLY A 174 4.07 -18.78 9.45
C GLY A 174 2.54 -18.85 9.58
N ASN A 175 1.97 -20.05 9.53
CA ASN A 175 0.53 -20.26 9.67
C ASN A 175 0.00 -19.85 11.05
N ILE A 176 0.74 -20.17 12.12
CA ILE A 176 0.40 -19.73 13.48
C ILE A 176 0.42 -18.20 13.58
N LEU A 177 1.44 -17.54 13.01
CA LEU A 177 1.53 -16.08 13.01
C LEU A 177 0.38 -15.43 12.23
N ILE A 178 0.02 -15.99 11.07
CA ILE A 178 -1.11 -15.50 10.27
C ILE A 178 -2.41 -15.68 11.04
N SER A 179 -2.65 -16.86 11.62
CA SER A 179 -3.86 -17.16 12.40
C SER A 179 -3.99 -16.27 13.65
N THR A 180 -2.91 -16.10 14.40
CA THR A 180 -2.90 -15.22 15.58
C THR A 180 -3.14 -13.76 15.22
N ARG A 181 -2.57 -13.26 14.10
CA ARG A 181 -2.87 -11.91 13.58
C ARG A 181 -4.35 -11.77 13.20
N LYS A 182 -4.89 -12.74 12.46
CA LYS A 182 -6.32 -12.79 12.12
C LYS A 182 -7.21 -12.75 13.36
N CYS A 183 -6.89 -13.53 14.39
CA CYS A 183 -7.63 -13.53 15.66
C CYS A 183 -7.62 -12.14 16.33
N CYS A 184 -6.47 -11.48 16.37
CA CYS A 184 -6.33 -10.13 16.93
C CYS A 184 -7.12 -9.07 16.14
N ASP A 185 -7.32 -9.27 14.84
CA ASP A 185 -8.18 -8.42 14.02
C ASP A 185 -9.66 -8.72 14.27
N HIS A 186 -10.06 -9.98 14.12
CA HIS A 186 -11.41 -10.44 14.40
C HIS A 186 -11.47 -11.98 14.54
N PRO A 187 -12.16 -12.57 15.54
CA PRO A 187 -12.21 -14.03 15.73
C PRO A 187 -12.84 -14.78 14.54
N TYR A 188 -13.81 -14.17 13.87
CA TYR A 188 -14.45 -14.74 12.67
C TYR A 188 -13.50 -14.93 11.47
N LEU A 189 -12.33 -14.29 11.45
CA LEU A 189 -11.31 -14.52 10.42
C LEU A 189 -10.59 -15.85 10.56
N VAL A 190 -10.61 -16.40 11.77
CA VAL A 190 -9.98 -17.69 12.09
C VAL A 190 -11.02 -18.80 12.04
N ASP A 191 -12.22 -18.54 12.55
CA ASP A 191 -13.33 -19.49 12.51
C ASP A 191 -14.66 -18.79 12.21
N GLU A 192 -15.13 -18.92 10.98
CA GLU A 192 -16.41 -18.37 10.52
C GLU A 192 -17.61 -19.03 11.21
N SER A 193 -17.47 -20.27 11.69
CA SER A 193 -18.56 -20.99 12.36
C SER A 193 -18.94 -20.35 13.70
N LEU A 194 -18.03 -19.58 14.31
CA LEU A 194 -18.30 -18.79 15.52
C LEU A 194 -19.43 -17.79 15.31
N GLN A 195 -19.54 -17.18 14.12
CA GLN A 195 -20.62 -16.26 13.84
C GLN A 195 -21.96 -16.97 13.97
N SER A 196 -22.14 -18.11 13.29
CA SER A 196 -23.38 -18.88 13.36
C SER A 196 -23.67 -19.48 14.74
N SER A 197 -22.63 -19.81 15.51
CA SER A 197 -22.75 -20.35 16.86
C SER A 197 -23.20 -19.29 17.87
N LEU A 198 -22.63 -18.08 17.81
CA LEU A 198 -22.95 -16.97 18.71
C LEU A 198 -24.29 -16.31 18.39
N THR A 199 -24.74 -16.40 17.13
CA THR A 199 -25.98 -15.78 16.66
C THR A 199 -27.18 -16.74 16.63
N ARG A 200 -26.96 -18.02 16.98
CA ARG A 200 -28.00 -19.06 16.93
C ARG A 200 -29.18 -18.69 17.83
N GLY A 201 -30.35 -18.50 17.22
CA GLY A 201 -31.61 -18.23 17.93
C GLY A 201 -31.85 -16.76 18.26
N LEU A 202 -30.97 -15.85 17.84
CA LEU A 202 -31.11 -14.41 18.04
C LEU A 202 -31.66 -13.72 16.78
N PRO A 203 -32.34 -12.57 16.93
CA PRO A 203 -32.81 -11.79 15.79
C PRO A 203 -31.62 -11.21 15.01
N VAL A 204 -31.80 -11.06 13.69
CA VAL A 204 -30.76 -10.53 12.78
C VAL A 204 -30.26 -9.14 13.20
N THR A 205 -31.09 -8.37 13.90
CA THR A 205 -30.73 -7.05 14.47
C THR A 205 -29.59 -7.13 15.48
N GLU A 206 -29.45 -8.24 16.22
CA GLU A 206 -28.41 -8.41 17.24
C GLU A 206 -27.09 -8.94 16.68
N TYR A 207 -27.07 -9.41 15.43
CA TYR A 207 -25.87 -10.05 14.84
C TYR A 207 -24.71 -9.07 14.73
N LEU A 208 -25.02 -7.80 14.45
CA LEU A 208 -24.04 -6.73 14.39
C LEU A 208 -23.43 -6.46 15.77
N ASP A 209 -24.26 -6.30 16.80
CA ASP A 209 -23.80 -6.03 18.16
C ASP A 209 -22.94 -7.17 18.70
N ILE A 210 -23.34 -8.43 18.43
CA ILE A 210 -22.55 -9.61 18.79
C ILE A 210 -21.19 -9.60 18.08
N GLY A 211 -21.17 -9.28 16.79
CA GLY A 211 -19.93 -9.18 16.02
C GLY A 211 -19.00 -8.09 16.54
N VAL A 212 -19.55 -6.91 16.85
CA VAL A 212 -18.79 -5.80 17.44
C VAL A 212 -18.22 -6.18 18.81
N ASN A 213 -19.03 -6.81 19.67
CA ASN A 213 -18.59 -7.26 20.99
C ASN A 213 -17.58 -8.41 20.94
N ALA A 214 -17.55 -9.18 19.84
CA ALA A 214 -16.59 -10.25 19.64
C ALA A 214 -15.18 -9.74 19.30
N SER A 215 -14.98 -8.48 18.91
CA SER A 215 -13.66 -7.89 18.64
C SER A 215 -13.40 -6.67 19.51
N GLY A 216 -12.31 -6.70 20.28
CA GLY A 216 -11.89 -5.55 21.09
C GLY A 216 -11.63 -4.30 20.24
N LYS A 217 -11.11 -4.47 19.00
CA LYS A 217 -10.84 -3.34 18.09
C LYS A 217 -12.13 -2.67 17.65
N LEU A 218 -13.14 -3.46 17.28
CA LEU A 218 -14.44 -2.95 16.90
C LEU A 218 -15.15 -2.26 18.07
N LEU A 219 -15.04 -2.79 19.28
CA LEU A 219 -15.64 -2.19 20.47
C LEU A 219 -15.03 -0.82 20.82
N VAL A 220 -13.71 -0.66 20.64
CA VAL A 220 -13.04 0.64 20.83
C VAL A 220 -13.37 1.59 19.67
N LEU A 221 -13.37 1.08 18.43
CA LEU A 221 -13.73 1.85 17.25
C LEU A 221 -15.16 2.39 17.34
N ASP A 222 -16.13 1.58 17.76
CA ASP A 222 -17.53 1.95 17.99
C ASP A 222 -17.64 3.19 18.90
N LYS A 223 -16.94 3.17 20.04
CA LYS A 223 -16.90 4.30 20.98
C LYS A 223 -16.26 5.55 20.38
N ILE A 224 -15.17 5.40 19.63
CA ILE A 224 -14.50 6.52 18.96
C ILE A 224 -15.42 7.12 17.89
N LEU A 225 -16.09 6.28 17.10
CA LEU A 225 -17.01 6.72 16.05
C LEU A 225 -18.21 7.47 16.64
N GLN A 226 -18.81 6.98 17.72
CA GLN A 226 -19.89 7.68 18.43
C GLN A 226 -19.44 9.06 18.94
N MET A 227 -18.24 9.16 19.51
CA MET A 227 -17.68 10.45 19.95
C MET A 227 -17.48 11.41 18.77
N ILE A 228 -16.96 10.93 17.65
CA ILE A 228 -16.72 11.74 16.46
C ILE A 228 -18.04 12.18 15.80
N GLN A 229 -19.04 11.30 15.78
CA GLN A 229 -20.38 11.59 15.28
C GLN A 229 -21.03 12.73 16.05
N ASN A 230 -20.95 12.70 17.38
CA ASN A 230 -21.49 13.74 18.25
C ASN A 230 -20.82 15.10 18.00
N GLN A 231 -19.59 15.10 17.48
CA GLN A 231 -18.86 16.31 17.09
C GLN A 231 -19.10 16.72 15.62
N GLY A 232 -19.82 15.91 14.84
CA GLY A 232 -20.10 16.16 13.43
C GLY A 232 -18.88 16.09 12.51
N LEU A 233 -17.82 15.37 12.90
CA LEU A 233 -16.63 15.21 12.03
C LEU A 233 -16.77 14.01 11.10
N ARG A 234 -15.94 13.99 10.05
CA ARG A 234 -15.86 12.89 9.09
C ARG A 234 -14.71 11.95 9.45
N VAL A 235 -14.90 10.66 9.23
CA VAL A 235 -13.92 9.62 9.57
C VAL A 235 -13.55 8.83 8.32
N LEU A 236 -12.26 8.63 8.11
CA LEU A 236 -11.74 7.71 7.11
C LEU A 236 -11.18 6.48 7.82
N ILE A 237 -11.64 5.28 7.44
CA ILE A 237 -11.16 4.02 8.02
C ILE A 237 -10.35 3.29 6.95
N LEU A 238 -9.05 3.14 7.20
CA LEU A 238 -8.13 2.40 6.35
C LEU A 238 -7.91 1.00 6.96
N PHE A 239 -7.97 -0.03 6.13
CA PHE A 239 -7.75 -1.41 6.55
C PHE A 239 -6.87 -2.12 5.52
N GLN A 240 -5.95 -2.96 5.98
CA GLN A 240 -5.14 -3.79 5.10
C GLN A 240 -5.77 -5.19 5.02
N VAL A 241 -6.35 -5.53 3.87
CA VAL A 241 -6.97 -6.85 3.67
C VAL A 241 -5.87 -7.91 3.54
N CYS A 242 -5.77 -8.80 4.53
CA CYS A 242 -4.84 -9.94 4.44
C CYS A 242 -5.43 -11.14 3.69
N ASP A 243 -6.76 -11.27 3.57
CA ASP A 243 -7.43 -12.33 2.77
C ASP A 243 -8.83 -11.86 2.32
N ILE A 244 -9.15 -12.08 1.05
CA ILE A 244 -10.01 -11.18 0.24
C ILE A 244 -11.53 -11.34 0.40
N TYR A 245 -12.07 -12.37 1.05
CA TYR A 245 -13.52 -12.65 0.93
C TYR A 245 -14.34 -12.51 2.22
N SER A 246 -13.81 -12.87 3.40
CA SER A 246 -14.64 -12.95 4.61
C SER A 246 -14.64 -11.68 5.46
N PHE A 247 -13.57 -10.87 5.41
CA PHE A 247 -13.45 -9.66 6.25
C PHE A 247 -14.34 -8.50 5.81
N ARG A 248 -14.61 -8.42 4.50
CA ARG A 248 -15.32 -7.30 3.88
C ARG A 248 -16.79 -7.24 4.32
N PHE A 249 -17.42 -8.38 4.63
CA PHE A 249 -18.82 -8.44 5.02
C PHE A 249 -19.08 -7.87 6.43
N ALA A 250 -18.25 -8.24 7.42
CA ALA A 250 -18.43 -7.79 8.81
C ALA A 250 -18.22 -6.27 8.97
N TYR A 251 -17.15 -5.73 8.38
CA TYR A 251 -16.88 -4.28 8.42
C TYR A 251 -17.81 -3.47 7.52
N SER A 252 -18.20 -3.99 6.35
CA SER A 252 -19.18 -3.30 5.49
C SER A 252 -20.53 -3.16 6.19
N ALA A 253 -21.00 -4.21 6.87
CA ALA A 253 -22.26 -4.16 7.61
C ALA A 253 -22.18 -3.20 8.82
N PHE A 254 -21.05 -3.22 9.55
CA PHE A 254 -20.76 -2.26 10.63
C PHE A 254 -20.77 -0.81 10.12
N CYS A 255 -20.00 -0.49 9.07
CA CYS A 255 -19.97 0.87 8.51
C CYS A 255 -21.28 1.28 7.83
N SER A 256 -22.08 0.34 7.32
CA SER A 256 -23.41 0.62 6.77
C SER A 256 -24.40 1.05 7.86
N SER A 257 -24.30 0.46 9.06
CA SER A 257 -25.06 0.89 10.24
C SER A 257 -24.68 2.32 10.69
N PHE A 258 -23.40 2.69 10.59
CA PHE A 258 -22.97 4.06 10.90
C PHE A 258 -23.32 5.08 9.80
N ARG A 259 -23.32 4.66 8.53
CA ARG A 259 -23.78 5.49 7.40
C ARG A 259 -25.26 5.84 7.51
N SER A 260 -26.10 4.91 7.96
CA SER A 260 -27.53 5.19 8.18
C SER A 260 -27.78 6.17 9.34
N GLN A 261 -26.79 6.33 10.23
CA GLN A 261 -26.81 7.30 11.33
C GLN A 261 -26.12 8.64 10.98
N GLY A 262 -25.73 8.85 9.72
CA GLY A 262 -25.20 10.13 9.23
C GLY A 262 -23.67 10.27 9.24
N LEU A 263 -22.92 9.20 9.51
CA LEU A 263 -21.46 9.22 9.38
C LEU A 263 -21.02 8.91 7.94
N GLN A 264 -20.26 9.80 7.32
CA GLN A 264 -19.60 9.51 6.04
C GLN A 264 -18.30 8.75 6.31
N ALA A 265 -18.42 7.44 6.48
CA ALA A 265 -17.29 6.53 6.65
C ALA A 265 -16.96 5.85 5.31
N ASP A 266 -15.81 6.20 4.72
CA ASP A 266 -15.32 5.53 3.52
C ASP A 266 -14.30 4.44 3.89
N ILE A 267 -14.46 3.32 3.20
CA ILE A 267 -13.69 2.08 3.35
C ILE A 267 -12.74 2.06 2.14
N ILE A 268 -11.46 2.33 2.37
CA ILE A 268 -10.41 2.18 1.36
C ILE A 268 -9.53 0.99 1.77
N GLY A 269 -9.47 -0.02 0.89
CA GLY A 269 -8.67 -1.22 1.05
C GLY A 269 -7.49 -1.29 0.10
#